data_AF-A0A1I4RR14-F1
#
_entry.id   AF-A0A1I4RR14-F1
#
_cell.length_a   1.000
_cell.length_b   1.000
_cell.length_c   1.000
_cell.angle_alpha   90.00
_cell.angle_beta   90.00
_cell.angle_gamma   90.00
#
_symmetry.space_group_name_H-M   'P 1'
#
loop_
_entity.id
_entity.type
_entity.pdbx_description
1 polymer ?
#
loop_
_entity_poly.entity_id
_entity_poly.type
_entity_poly.pdbx_seq_one_letter_code
_entity_poly.pdbx_strand_id
1 'polypeptide(L)'
;MKQFSPDKVPADMFTKARLKKMGLFPISEHSAYITYPPSKRRYKLYKLDNARPIDNTVGYSLLIEASNSSEEIISTKEKLREISKRLKPI
;
A
#
# COMPACT_ATOMS: atom_id res chain seq x y z
N MET A 1 21.14 -3.92 14.51
CA MET A 1 20.69 -3.24 13.26
C MET A 1 21.40 -1.90 13.13
N LYS A 2 21.74 -1.47 11.91
CA LYS A 2 22.49 -0.22 11.66
C LYS A 2 21.61 1.02 11.87
N GLN A 3 22.22 2.13 12.30
CA GLN A 3 21.56 3.43 12.49
C GLN A 3 22.31 4.50 11.69
N PHE A 4 21.55 5.34 10.99
CA PHE A 4 22.08 6.42 10.17
C PHE A 4 21.55 7.79 10.63
N SER A 5 22.40 8.81 10.47
CA SER A 5 21.97 10.21 10.44
C SER A 5 21.40 10.54 9.06
N PRO A 6 20.59 11.61 8.93
CA PRO A 6 19.95 11.96 7.66
C PRO A 6 20.94 12.09 6.49
N ASP A 7 22.13 12.61 6.75
CA ASP A 7 23.16 12.86 5.73
C ASP A 7 23.95 11.61 5.34
N LYS A 8 23.87 10.54 6.14
CA LYS A 8 24.65 9.30 5.95
C LYS A 8 23.79 8.13 5.50
N VAL A 9 22.53 8.38 5.14
CA VAL A 9 21.62 7.31 4.70
C VAL A 9 22.01 6.89 3.28
N PRO A 10 22.25 5.60 3.04
CA PRO A 10 22.49 5.08 1.70
C PRO A 10 21.33 5.40 0.73
N ALA A 11 21.66 5.69 -0.53
CA ALA A 11 20.68 6.12 -1.54
C ALA A 11 19.65 5.03 -1.90
N ASP A 12 19.96 3.77 -1.64
CA ASP A 12 19.11 2.59 -1.84
C ASP A 12 18.13 2.33 -0.68
N MET A 13 18.19 3.14 0.39
CA MET A 13 17.37 2.95 1.59
C MET A 13 16.27 3.99 1.74
N PHE A 14 15.05 3.50 1.92
CA PHE A 14 13.86 4.34 1.99
C PHE A 14 12.99 4.00 3.19
N THR A 15 12.26 5.00 3.70
CA THR A 15 11.22 4.76 4.70
C THR A 15 9.98 4.14 4.05
N LYS A 16 9.17 3.42 4.84
CA LYS A 16 7.91 2.82 4.35
C LYS A 16 6.99 3.84 3.67
N ALA A 17 6.93 5.06 4.19
CA ALA A 17 6.12 6.13 3.61
C ALA A 17 6.64 6.55 2.22
N ARG A 18 7.96 6.61 2.04
CA ARG A 18 8.57 6.95 0.75
C ARG A 18 8.41 5.82 -0.27
N LEU A 19 8.56 4.56 0.15
CA LEU A 19 8.26 3.40 -0.70
C LEU A 19 6.80 3.39 -1.18
N LYS A 20 5.84 3.63 -0.29
CA LYS A 20 4.43 3.72 -0.68
C LYS A 20 4.17 4.82 -1.73
N LYS A 21 4.80 5.98 -1.60
CA LYS A 21 4.72 7.06 -2.61
C LYS A 21 5.31 6.66 -3.96
N MET A 22 6.27 5.73 -3.97
CA MET A 22 6.86 5.15 -5.17
C MET A 22 6.05 3.97 -5.74
N GLY A 23 4.90 3.63 -5.13
CA GLY A 23 4.13 2.45 -5.53
C GLY A 23 4.81 1.14 -5.13
N LEU A 24 5.66 1.14 -4.12
CA LEU A 24 6.41 -0.03 -3.64
C LEU A 24 6.00 -0.42 -2.22
N PHE A 25 6.04 -1.72 -1.93
CA PHE A 25 5.81 -2.30 -0.61
C PHE A 25 7.01 -3.13 -0.16
N PRO A 26 7.49 -2.96 1.08
CA PRO A 26 8.59 -3.76 1.61
C PRO A 26 8.15 -5.21 1.86
N ILE A 27 8.93 -6.16 1.37
CA ILE A 27 8.69 -7.61 1.51
C ILE A 27 9.41 -8.14 2.74
N SER A 28 10.61 -7.61 3.02
CA SER A 28 11.44 -8.03 4.15
C SER A 28 11.24 -7.15 5.38
N GLU A 29 11.74 -7.62 6.50
CA GLU A 29 11.98 -6.75 7.65
C GLU A 29 12.91 -5.58 7.27
N HIS A 30 12.73 -4.48 8.00
CA HIS A 30 13.61 -3.32 7.95
C HIS A 30 15.09 -3.69 8.15
N SER A 31 15.98 -3.02 7.44
CA SER A 31 17.44 -3.29 7.49
C SER A 31 18.20 -2.31 8.39
N ALA A 32 17.65 -1.10 8.57
CA ALA A 32 18.28 -0.04 9.33
C ALA A 32 17.26 0.93 9.93
N TYR A 33 17.77 1.88 10.70
CA TYR A 33 17.01 3.00 11.26
C TYR A 33 17.62 4.34 10.88
N ILE A 34 16.78 5.35 10.70
CA ILE A 34 17.18 6.75 10.57
C ILE A 34 16.65 7.55 11.76
N THR A 35 17.45 8.48 12.28
CA THR A 35 17.08 9.38 13.39
C THR A 35 17.26 10.82 12.94
N TYR A 36 16.26 11.66 13.16
CA TYR A 36 16.27 13.07 12.76
C TYR A 36 16.42 13.98 14.00
N PRO A 37 17.57 14.63 14.21
CA PRO A 37 17.72 15.63 15.28
C PRO A 37 16.73 16.79 15.07
N PRO A 38 16.20 17.43 16.14
CA PRO A 38 16.43 17.20 17.57
C PRO A 38 15.60 16.03 18.16
N SER A 39 14.70 15.45 17.38
CA SER A 39 13.83 14.36 17.83
C SER A 39 14.61 13.04 17.95
N LYS A 40 14.47 12.34 19.08
CA LYS A 40 15.03 10.98 19.24
C LYS A 40 14.22 9.91 18.48
N ARG A 41 13.22 10.30 17.69
CA ARG A 41 12.35 9.37 16.97
C ARG A 41 13.12 8.65 15.88
N ARG A 42 12.99 7.33 15.88
CA ARG A 42 13.62 6.43 14.90
C ARG A 42 12.60 6.01 13.87
N TYR A 43 12.98 6.07 12.60
CA TYR A 43 12.17 5.58 11.49
C TYR A 43 12.85 4.38 10.86
N LYS A 44 12.04 3.38 10.49
CA LYS A 44 12.53 2.15 9.84
C LYS A 44 12.91 2.44 8.40
N LEU A 45 14.06 1.92 7.98
CA LEU A 45 14.56 1.96 6.62
C LEU A 45 14.52 0.56 5.99
N TYR A 46 14.15 0.52 4.73
CA TYR A 46 14.02 -0.66 3.90
C TYR A 46 14.87 -0.48 2.64
N LYS A 47 15.54 -1.55 2.20
CA LYS A 47 16.26 -1.56 0.94
C LYS A 47 15.30 -1.67 -0.24
N LEU A 48 15.65 -1.03 -1.34
CA LEU A 48 14.87 -1.11 -2.59
C LEU A 48 14.86 -2.54 -3.16
N ASP A 49 15.96 -3.28 -3.04
CA ASP A 49 16.06 -4.68 -3.49
C ASP A 49 15.02 -5.61 -2.84
N ASN A 50 14.54 -5.25 -1.64
CA ASN A 50 13.54 -6.00 -0.89
C ASN A 50 12.14 -5.38 -0.97
N ALA A 51 11.87 -4.59 -2.02
CA ALA A 51 10.57 -3.97 -2.26
C ALA A 51 9.92 -4.55 -3.52
N ARG A 52 8.59 -4.73 -3.48
CA ARG A 52 7.76 -5.18 -4.60
C ARG A 52 6.79 -4.07 -5.02
N PRO A 53 6.39 -4.00 -6.30
CA PRO A 53 5.31 -3.15 -6.73
C PRO A 53 4.03 -3.43 -5.93
N ILE A 54 3.29 -2.37 -5.60
CA ILE A 54 1.95 -2.49 -5.05
C ILE A 54 1.02 -2.77 -6.24
N ASP A 55 0.43 -3.96 -6.28
CA ASP A 55 -0.64 -4.26 -7.22
C ASP A 55 -1.91 -3.52 -6.79
N ASN A 56 -2.24 -2.45 -7.51
CA ASN A 56 -3.48 -1.69 -7.30
C ASN A 56 -4.74 -2.51 -7.67
N THR A 57 -4.57 -3.69 -8.27
CA THR A 57 -5.65 -4.62 -8.64
C THR A 57 -6.00 -5.62 -7.53
N VAL A 58 -5.16 -5.75 -6.50
CA VAL A 58 -5.39 -6.66 -5.37
C VAL A 58 -6.22 -5.92 -4.32
N GLY A 59 -7.50 -5.72 -4.62
CA GLY A 59 -8.44 -5.03 -3.76
C GLY A 59 -9.82 -4.95 -4.40
N TYR A 60 -10.82 -5.43 -3.67
CA TYR A 60 -12.22 -5.55 -4.08
C TYR A 60 -12.47 -6.50 -5.27
N SER A 61 -12.06 -7.75 -5.15
CA SER A 61 -12.80 -8.83 -5.81
C SER A 61 -14.15 -8.96 -5.12
N LEU A 62 -15.13 -8.14 -5.51
CA LEU A 62 -16.50 -8.61 -5.42
C LEU A 62 -16.52 -9.86 -6.28
N LEU A 63 -16.63 -11.03 -5.65
CA LEU A 63 -16.89 -12.30 -6.34
C LEU A 63 -18.30 -12.19 -6.94
N ILE A 64 -18.40 -11.44 -8.04
CA ILE A 64 -19.57 -11.46 -8.90
C ILE A 64 -19.27 -12.61 -9.84
N GLU A 65 -19.96 -13.72 -9.66
CA GLU A 65 -19.99 -14.77 -10.67
C GLU A 65 -20.36 -14.10 -11.99
N ALA A 66 -19.40 -14.07 -12.92
CA ALA A 66 -19.59 -13.49 -14.23
C ALA A 66 -20.55 -14.40 -14.99
N SER A 67 -21.84 -14.17 -14.83
CA SER A 67 -22.81 -14.77 -15.72
C SER A 67 -22.70 -14.14 -17.10
N ASN A 68 -22.68 -14.99 -18.12
CA ASN A 68 -22.41 -14.61 -19.50
C ASN A 68 -23.54 -13.81 -20.17
N SER A 69 -24.64 -13.53 -19.45
CA SER A 69 -25.78 -12.78 -19.98
C SER A 69 -25.65 -11.29 -19.62
N SER A 70 -25.81 -10.42 -20.63
CA SER A 70 -25.70 -8.98 -20.47
C SER A 70 -26.71 -8.40 -19.48
N GLU A 71 -27.86 -9.05 -19.32
CA GLU A 71 -28.94 -8.62 -18.42
C GLU A 71 -28.58 -8.84 -16.94
N GLU A 72 -27.91 -9.95 -16.61
CA GLU A 72 -27.50 -10.24 -15.24
C GLU A 72 -26.35 -9.33 -14.76
N ILE A 73 -25.48 -8.90 -15.67
CA ILE A 73 -24.42 -7.92 -15.39
C ILE A 73 -25.01 -6.54 -15.04
N ILE A 74 -26.10 -6.13 -15.70
CA ILE A 74 -26.77 -4.86 -15.41
C ILE A 74 -27.47 -4.94 -14.05
N SER A 75 -28.18 -6.03 -13.77
CA SER A 75 -28.87 -6.26 -12.50
C SER A 75 -27.92 -6.29 -11.30
N THR A 76 -26.76 -6.96 -11.44
CA THR A 76 -25.74 -7.01 -10.37
C THR A 76 -25.13 -5.63 -10.10
N LYS A 77 -24.87 -4.83 -11.14
CA LYS A 77 -24.39 -3.44 -10.99
C LYS A 77 -25.40 -2.55 -10.26
N GLU A 78 -26.69 -2.70 -10.53
CA GLU A 78 -27.75 -1.93 -9.86
C GLU A 78 -27.85 -2.30 -8.38
N LYS A 79 -27.83 -3.60 -8.04
CA LYS A 79 -27.83 -4.08 -6.65
C LYS A 79 -26.63 -3.54 -5.86
N LEU A 80 -25.44 -3.54 -6.44
CA LEU A 80 -24.25 -2.98 -5.80
C LEU A 80 -24.34 -1.46 -5.60
N ARG A 81 -24.97 -0.75 -6.54
CA ARG A 81 -25.23 0.69 -6.43
C ARG A 81 -26.24 1.00 -5.32
N GLU A 82 -27.20 0.11 -5.05
CA GLU A 82 -28.10 0.26 -3.91
C GLU A 82 -27.41 0.01 -2.57
N ILE A 83 -26.60 -1.05 -2.48
CA ILE A 83 -25.83 -1.36 -1.27
C ILE A 83 -24.89 -0.20 -0.92
N SER A 84 -24.20 0.38 -1.91
CA SER A 84 -23.30 1.51 -1.67
C SER A 84 -24.02 2.78 -1.20
N LYS A 85 -25.27 3.01 -1.64
CA LYS A 85 -26.10 4.11 -1.11
C LYS A 85 -26.49 3.89 0.36
N ARG A 86 -26.78 2.65 0.75
CA ARG A 86 -27.13 2.29 2.14
C ARG A 86 -25.94 2.36 3.09
N LEU A 87 -24.75 2.07 2.59
CA LEU A 87 -23.51 2.05 3.38
C LEU A 87 -22.82 3.42 3.47
N LYS A 88 -23.36 4.49 2.87
CA LYS A 88 -22.83 5.83 3.13
C LYS A 88 -23.03 6.17 4.61
N PRO A 89 -21.95 6.37 5.39
CA PRO A 89 -22.11 6.85 6.74
C PRO A 89 -22.59 8.31 6.70
N ILE A 90 -23.41 8.68 7.69
CA ILE A 90 -23.80 10.06 8.01
C ILE A 90 -22.56 10.85 8.40
#